data_AF-X1KEB5-F1
#
_entry.id   AF-X1KEB5-F1
#
_cell.length_a   1.000
_cell.length_b   1.000
_cell.length_c   1.000
_cell.angle_alpha   90.00
_cell.angle_beta   90.00
_cell.angle_gamma   90.00
#
_symmetry.space_group_name_H-M   'P 1'
#
loop_
_entity.id
_entity.type
_entity.pdbx_description
1 polymer ?
#
loop_
_entity_poly.entity_id
_entity_poly.type
_entity_poly.pdbx_seq_one_letter_code
_entity_poly.pdbx_strand_id
1 'polypeptide(L)'
;MRQGYAQGYLRKSVVSQPFSARINTKDNTPPVIHAEIVPGDQLKIAVMPKGSGAENMSRLAMLKPSEGRQGIIDLVVRTVDEAGGNPCPPLIIGLGIGATSEKAMLLAKKALLRKVAQPNPDPEIAELEKEILLDLLGYIAGTF
;
A
#
# COMPACT_ATOMS: atom_id res chain seq x y z
N MET A 1 -9.60 18.32 5.12
CA MET A 1 -10.06 17.32 4.12
C MET A 1 -11.22 17.83 3.28
N ARG A 2 -12.45 17.97 3.81
CA ARG A 2 -13.63 18.53 3.11
C ARG A 2 -13.32 19.81 2.31
N GLN A 3 -12.72 20.81 2.98
CA GLN A 3 -12.32 22.08 2.35
C GLN A 3 -11.32 21.87 1.21
N GLY A 4 -10.31 21.01 1.40
CA GLY A 4 -9.31 20.69 0.38
C GLY A 4 -9.92 20.06 -0.88
N TYR A 5 -10.93 19.18 -0.74
CA TYR A 5 -11.65 18.65 -1.91
C TYR A 5 -12.50 19.70 -2.61
N ALA A 6 -13.12 20.61 -1.87
CA ALA A 6 -13.95 21.67 -2.44
C ALA A 6 -13.12 22.74 -3.16
N GLN A 7 -12.09 23.27 -2.50
CA GLN A 7 -11.25 24.36 -2.99
C GLN A 7 -10.19 23.89 -3.98
N GLY A 8 -9.71 22.65 -3.83
CA GLY A 8 -8.73 22.04 -4.74
C GLY A 8 -9.33 21.42 -6.00
N TYR A 9 -10.64 21.61 -6.26
CA TYR A 9 -11.35 21.05 -7.41
C TYR A 9 -11.15 19.53 -7.59
N LEU A 10 -11.06 18.78 -6.48
CA LEU A 10 -10.78 17.35 -6.48
C LEU A 10 -12.05 16.51 -6.62
N ARG A 11 -11.90 15.28 -7.13
CA ARG A 11 -13.03 14.35 -7.31
C ARG A 11 -13.49 13.72 -5.98
N LYS A 12 -14.76 13.94 -5.63
CA LYS A 12 -15.43 13.32 -4.47
C LYS A 12 -15.83 11.89 -4.81
N SER A 13 -15.14 10.91 -4.24
CA SER A 13 -15.22 9.49 -4.59
C SER A 13 -15.78 8.59 -3.48
N VAL A 14 -15.95 9.10 -2.24
CA VAL A 14 -16.52 8.32 -1.12
C VAL A 14 -18.05 8.19 -1.24
N VAL A 15 -18.56 7.01 -0.90
CA VAL A 15 -19.99 6.68 -0.86
C VAL A 15 -20.42 6.28 0.56
N SER A 16 -21.60 6.70 0.99
CA SER A 16 -22.19 6.38 2.31
C SER A 16 -22.99 5.07 2.31
N GLN A 17 -23.43 4.60 1.14
CA GLN A 17 -24.21 3.37 0.98
C GLN A 17 -23.48 2.40 0.02
N PRO A 18 -22.37 1.78 0.44
CA PRO A 18 -21.42 1.14 -0.47
C PRO A 18 -21.94 -0.13 -1.18
N PHE A 19 -22.89 -0.86 -0.57
CA PHE A 19 -23.41 -2.12 -1.11
C PHE A 19 -24.79 -2.00 -1.77
N SER A 20 -25.45 -0.85 -1.67
CA SER A 20 -26.82 -0.64 -2.17
C SER A 20 -26.88 0.54 -3.14
N ALA A 21 -27.43 1.69 -2.75
CA ALA A 21 -27.69 2.81 -3.65
C ALA A 21 -26.45 3.62 -4.02
N ARG A 22 -25.27 3.33 -3.42
CA ARG A 22 -23.99 3.99 -3.71
C ARG A 22 -24.04 5.52 -3.67
N ILE A 23 -24.75 6.06 -2.68
CA ILE A 23 -24.92 7.51 -2.51
C ILE A 23 -23.57 8.17 -2.21
N ASN A 24 -23.14 9.13 -3.04
CA ASN A 24 -21.90 9.87 -2.85
C ASN A 24 -22.01 10.86 -1.68
N THR A 25 -20.97 10.99 -0.85
CA THR A 25 -20.96 11.88 0.33
C THR A 25 -20.84 13.37 -0.03
N LYS A 26 -20.61 13.69 -1.30
CA LYS A 26 -20.48 15.05 -1.88
C LYS A 26 -19.34 15.89 -1.32
N ASP A 27 -18.48 15.31 -0.48
CA ASP A 27 -17.33 16.01 0.10
C ASP A 27 -16.09 15.12 0.33
N ASN A 28 -16.17 13.86 -0.11
CA ASN A 28 -15.15 12.83 0.04
C ASN A 28 -14.86 12.38 1.49
N THR A 29 -15.65 12.79 2.48
CA THR A 29 -15.49 12.39 3.89
C THR A 29 -16.24 11.06 4.17
N PRO A 30 -15.86 10.32 5.24
CA PRO A 30 -14.78 10.60 6.20
C PRO A 30 -13.38 10.24 5.66
N PRO A 31 -12.31 10.92 6.14
CA PRO A 31 -10.95 10.42 5.98
C PRO A 31 -10.71 9.22 6.90
N VAL A 32 -9.75 8.38 6.53
CA VAL A 32 -9.16 7.40 7.44
C VAL A 32 -7.97 8.06 8.13
N ILE A 33 -7.95 8.02 9.47
CA ILE A 33 -6.89 8.64 10.29
C ILE A 33 -6.24 7.54 11.12
N HIS A 34 -4.93 7.40 10.98
CA HIS A 34 -4.09 6.62 11.87
C HIS A 34 -3.28 7.56 12.75
N ALA A 35 -3.47 7.46 14.06
CA ALA A 35 -2.73 8.27 15.04
C ALA A 35 -1.78 7.37 15.84
N GLU A 36 -0.57 7.86 16.07
CA GLU A 36 0.40 7.25 16.97
C GLU A 36 0.79 8.28 18.01
N ILE A 37 0.57 7.94 19.29
CA ILE A 37 0.96 8.78 20.41
C ILE A 37 2.42 8.46 20.72
N VAL A 38 3.26 9.48 20.69
CA VAL A 38 4.71 9.38 20.93
C VAL A 38 5.15 10.45 21.95
N PRO A 39 6.24 10.23 22.70
CA PRO A 39 6.79 11.27 23.57
C PRO A 39 7.22 12.52 22.80
N GLY A 40 7.11 13.68 23.45
CA GLY A 40 7.52 14.99 22.91
C GLY A 40 6.33 15.92 22.64
N ASP A 41 6.62 17.04 21.99
CA ASP A 41 5.70 18.16 21.73
C ASP A 41 5.55 18.48 20.22
N GLN A 42 6.12 17.64 19.36
CA GLN A 42 6.10 17.82 17.91
C GLN A 42 4.98 17.02 17.24
N LEU A 43 4.44 17.57 16.15
CA LEU A 43 3.43 16.93 15.32
C LEU A 43 3.97 16.63 13.92
N LYS A 44 3.97 15.35 13.55
CA LYS A 44 4.25 14.91 12.17
C LYS A 44 2.97 14.46 11.50
N ILE A 45 2.62 15.09 10.39
CA ILE A 45 1.46 14.72 9.57
C ILE A 45 1.94 14.18 8.23
N ALA A 46 1.47 12.99 7.86
CA ALA A 46 1.59 12.46 6.51
C ALA A 46 0.20 12.39 5.89
N VAL A 47 0.08 12.86 4.64
CA VAL A 47 -1.17 12.79 3.85
C VAL A 47 -0.94 11.86 2.68
N MET A 48 -1.78 10.83 2.54
CA MET A 48 -1.70 9.87 1.45
C MET A 48 -3.00 9.90 0.63
N PRO A 49 -3.06 10.63 -0.49
CA PRO A 49 -4.16 10.54 -1.44
C PRO A 49 -4.10 9.18 -2.15
N LYS A 50 -4.89 8.22 -1.68
CA LYS A 50 -4.87 6.86 -2.21
C LYS A 50 -6.02 6.62 -3.17
N GLY A 51 -5.70 6.36 -4.44
CA GLY A 51 -6.68 5.99 -5.46
C GLY A 51 -7.20 4.57 -5.27
N SER A 52 -8.51 4.36 -5.46
CA SER A 52 -9.16 3.06 -5.24
C SER A 52 -8.64 1.94 -6.15
N GLY A 53 -8.22 2.25 -7.39
CA GLY A 53 -7.65 1.24 -8.30
C GLY A 53 -6.44 0.54 -7.69
N ALA A 54 -5.47 1.33 -7.22
CA ALA A 54 -4.31 0.80 -6.52
C ALA A 54 -4.61 0.36 -5.07
N GLU A 55 -5.71 0.79 -4.46
CA GLU A 55 -6.14 0.28 -3.15
C GLU A 55 -6.69 -1.14 -3.25
N ASN A 56 -7.50 -1.41 -4.28
CA ASN A 56 -8.12 -2.71 -4.53
C ASN A 56 -7.11 -3.81 -4.86
N MET A 57 -5.89 -3.45 -5.28
CA MET A 57 -4.80 -4.38 -5.53
C MET A 57 -4.04 -4.76 -4.24
N SER A 58 -4.42 -4.22 -3.08
CA SER A 58 -3.82 -4.63 -1.80
C SER A 58 -4.16 -6.10 -1.51
N ARG A 59 -3.22 -6.82 -0.89
CA ARG A 59 -3.37 -8.22 -0.48
C ARG A 59 -2.89 -8.40 0.96
N LEU A 60 -3.61 -9.24 1.70
CA LEU A 60 -3.22 -9.74 3.02
C LEU A 60 -3.12 -11.26 2.93
N ALA A 61 -2.07 -11.84 3.48
CA ALA A 61 -1.90 -13.29 3.57
C ALA A 61 -1.30 -13.67 4.93
N MET A 62 -1.72 -14.83 5.44
CA MET A 62 -1.19 -15.42 6.66
C MET A 62 -0.28 -16.59 6.30
N LEU A 63 1.02 -16.32 6.20
CA LEU A 63 2.01 -17.34 5.86
C LEU A 63 2.34 -18.21 7.06
N LYS A 64 2.57 -19.50 6.81
CA LYS A 64 3.14 -20.42 7.79
C LYS A 64 4.62 -20.09 7.98
N PRO A 65 5.18 -20.29 9.18
CA PRO A 65 6.62 -20.11 9.40
C PRO A 65 7.50 -20.91 8.43
N SER A 66 7.04 -22.09 8.00
CA SER A 66 7.75 -22.97 7.06
C SER A 66 7.86 -22.41 5.64
N GLU A 67 7.02 -21.44 5.25
CA GLU A 67 7.11 -20.80 3.93
C GLU A 67 8.27 -19.79 3.86
N GLY A 68 8.69 -19.26 5.01
CA GLY A 68 9.89 -18.45 5.16
C GLY A 68 9.98 -17.26 4.21
N ARG A 69 11.23 -16.91 3.85
CA ARG A 69 11.55 -15.80 2.94
C ARG A 69 10.96 -16.00 1.55
N GLN A 70 11.03 -17.22 1.01
CA GLN A 70 10.53 -17.51 -0.33
C GLN A 70 9.02 -17.30 -0.44
N GLY A 71 8.23 -17.74 0.55
CA GLY A 71 6.78 -17.54 0.53
C GLY A 71 6.37 -16.06 0.53
N ILE A 72 7.19 -15.17 1.10
CA ILE A 72 6.98 -13.72 1.04
C ILE A 72 7.22 -13.21 -0.38
N ILE A 73 8.32 -13.64 -1.02
CA ILE A 73 8.65 -13.24 -2.40
C ILE A 73 7.57 -13.75 -3.37
N ASP A 74 7.20 -15.02 -3.27
CA ASP A 74 6.16 -15.64 -4.10
C ASP A 74 4.81 -14.93 -3.95
N LEU A 75 4.45 -14.53 -2.72
CA LEU A 75 3.25 -13.74 -2.46
C LEU A 75 3.28 -12.41 -3.20
N VAL A 76 4.43 -11.70 -3.20
CA VAL A 76 4.57 -10.41 -3.88
C VAL A 76 4.47 -10.60 -5.39
N VAL A 77 5.20 -11.56 -5.96
CA VAL A 77 5.17 -11.85 -7.41
C VAL A 77 3.76 -12.19 -7.86
N ARG A 78 3.10 -13.13 -7.18
CA ARG A 78 1.70 -13.49 -7.47
C ARG A 78 0.76 -12.30 -7.35
N THR A 79 0.92 -11.46 -6.33
CA THR A 79 0.07 -10.28 -6.13
C THR A 79 0.21 -9.29 -7.28
N VAL A 80 1.44 -9.07 -7.77
CA VAL A 80 1.70 -8.17 -8.89
C VAL A 80 1.13 -8.75 -10.20
N ASP A 81 1.32 -10.05 -10.42
CA ASP A 81 0.77 -10.76 -11.58
C ASP A 81 -0.77 -10.67 -11.63
N GLU A 82 -1.43 -11.05 -10.53
CA GLU A 82 -2.89 -10.93 -10.39
C GLU A 82 -3.40 -9.48 -10.56
N ALA A 83 -2.61 -8.50 -10.13
CA ALA A 83 -2.97 -7.10 -10.28
C ALA A 83 -2.88 -6.62 -11.74
N GLY A 84 -1.99 -7.21 -12.54
CA GLY A 84 -1.78 -6.86 -13.94
C GLY A 84 -1.60 -5.36 -14.16
N GLY A 85 -2.25 -4.82 -15.20
CA GLY A 85 -2.20 -3.39 -15.53
C GLY A 85 -3.05 -2.47 -14.64
N ASN A 86 -3.82 -3.01 -13.68
CA ASN A 86 -4.80 -2.24 -12.91
C ASN A 86 -4.22 -1.10 -12.04
N PRO A 87 -3.05 -1.25 -11.37
CA PRO A 87 -2.50 -0.19 -10.54
C PRO A 87 -1.69 0.88 -11.30
N CYS A 88 -1.79 0.94 -12.65
CA CYS A 88 -1.08 1.88 -13.53
C CYS A 88 0.44 1.88 -13.32
N PRO A 89 1.19 0.97 -13.98
CA PRO A 89 2.65 0.93 -13.92
C PRO A 89 3.34 2.25 -14.31
N PRO A 90 4.56 2.55 -13.81
CA PRO A 90 5.39 1.72 -12.93
C PRO A 90 4.88 1.65 -11.48
N LEU A 91 5.11 0.51 -10.82
CA LEU A 91 4.57 0.22 -9.49
C LEU A 91 5.52 0.60 -8.36
N ILE A 92 4.96 1.13 -7.28
CA ILE A 92 5.62 1.22 -5.97
C ILE A 92 4.92 0.23 -5.05
N ILE A 93 5.66 -0.77 -4.57
CA ILE A 93 5.13 -1.83 -3.72
C ILE A 93 5.42 -1.50 -2.26
N GLY A 94 4.37 -1.38 -1.47
CA GLY A 94 4.47 -1.28 -0.02
C GLY A 94 4.29 -2.67 0.58
N LEU A 95 5.30 -3.17 1.28
CA LEU A 95 5.28 -4.50 1.91
C LEU A 95 5.36 -4.35 3.43
N GLY A 96 4.45 -5.01 4.14
CA GLY A 96 4.43 -5.10 5.60
C GLY A 96 4.45 -6.57 6.01
N ILE A 97 5.41 -6.94 6.85
CA ILE A 97 5.65 -8.33 7.28
C ILE A 97 5.56 -8.40 8.81
N GLY A 98 4.82 -9.37 9.34
CA GLY A 98 4.68 -9.62 10.78
C GLY A 98 3.58 -8.79 11.47
N ALA A 99 3.57 -8.83 12.81
CA ALA A 99 2.53 -8.27 13.68
C ALA A 99 1.13 -8.90 13.45
N THR A 100 0.05 -8.16 13.75
CA THR A 100 -1.33 -8.57 13.42
C THR A 100 -1.70 -8.16 12.00
N SER A 101 -2.78 -8.71 11.47
CA SER A 101 -3.32 -8.41 10.13
C SER A 101 -3.46 -6.92 9.86
N GLU A 102 -4.03 -6.16 10.80
CA GLU A 102 -4.28 -4.72 10.66
C GLU A 102 -2.96 -3.95 10.67
N LYS A 103 -2.03 -4.36 11.54
CA LYS A 103 -0.72 -3.70 11.66
C LYS A 103 0.14 -3.98 10.44
N ALA A 104 0.15 -5.19 9.90
CA ALA A 104 0.86 -5.55 8.67
C ALA A 104 0.40 -4.67 7.50
N MET A 105 -0.92 -4.54 7.31
CA MET A 105 -1.48 -3.67 6.26
C MET A 105 -1.11 -2.20 6.48
N LEU A 106 -1.15 -1.72 7.73
CA LEU A 106 -0.72 -0.36 8.06
C LEU A 106 0.78 -0.14 7.78
N LEU A 107 1.63 -1.11 8.10
CA LEU A 107 3.07 -1.06 7.80
C LEU A 107 3.31 -1.01 6.28
N ALA A 108 2.58 -1.82 5.50
CA ALA A 108 2.62 -1.79 4.04
C ALA A 108 2.25 -0.40 3.49
N LYS A 109 1.20 0.24 4.02
CA LYS A 109 0.87 1.62 3.64
C LYS A 109 1.95 2.60 4.04
N LYS A 110 2.51 2.49 5.24
CA LYS A 110 3.60 3.38 5.69
C LYS A 110 4.86 3.24 4.85
N ALA A 111 5.17 2.04 4.37
CA ALA A 111 6.31 1.83 3.47
C ALA A 111 6.22 2.68 2.20
N LEU A 112 5.00 2.94 1.69
CA LEU A 112 4.76 3.80 0.52
C LEU A 112 5.11 5.28 0.76
N LEU A 113 5.33 5.71 2.01
CA LEU A 113 5.76 7.07 2.33
C LEU A 113 7.29 7.25 2.29
N ARG A 114 8.04 6.16 2.09
CA ARG A 114 9.50 6.23 1.93
C ARG A 114 9.87 6.88 0.59
N LYS A 115 11.05 7.47 0.54
CA LYS A 115 11.62 7.98 -0.71
C LYS A 115 11.88 6.81 -1.66
N VAL A 116 11.41 6.95 -2.90
CA VAL A 116 11.67 6.00 -3.98
C VAL A 116 13.17 5.99 -4.31
N ALA A 117 13.68 4.84 -4.80
CA ALA A 117 15.08 4.63 -5.13
C ALA A 117 16.06 4.76 -3.93
N GLN A 118 15.55 4.64 -2.70
CA GLN A 118 16.37 4.55 -1.49
C GLN A 118 16.16 3.18 -0.84
N PRO A 119 17.17 2.29 -0.91
CA PRO A 119 17.15 1.02 -0.18
C PRO A 119 16.93 1.25 1.32
N ASN A 120 16.43 0.23 2.00
CA ASN A 120 16.37 0.27 3.45
C ASN A 120 17.79 0.44 4.04
N PRO A 121 17.99 1.27 5.08
CA PRO A 121 19.29 1.31 5.77
C PRO A 121 19.66 -0.01 6.45
N ASP A 122 18.68 -0.86 6.77
CA ASP A 122 18.91 -2.21 7.26
C ASP A 122 19.37 -3.13 6.10
N PRO A 123 20.57 -3.73 6.17
CA PRO A 123 21.09 -4.58 5.11
C PRO A 123 20.22 -5.80 4.80
N GLU A 124 19.63 -6.44 5.82
CA GLU A 124 18.81 -7.64 5.64
C GLU A 124 17.54 -7.30 4.83
N ILE A 125 16.92 -6.16 5.16
CA ILE A 125 15.73 -5.68 4.45
C ILE A 125 16.09 -5.21 3.04
N ALA A 126 17.22 -4.51 2.87
CA ALA A 126 17.67 -4.06 1.56
C ALA A 126 17.96 -5.24 0.60
N GLU A 127 18.52 -6.34 1.11
CA GLU A 127 18.69 -7.56 0.32
C GLU A 127 17.35 -8.16 -0.10
N LEU A 128 16.36 -8.23 0.81
CA LEU A 128 15.03 -8.72 0.47
C LEU A 128 14.32 -7.82 -0.57
N GLU A 129 14.42 -6.49 -0.43
CA GLU A 129 13.89 -5.52 -1.41
C GLU A 129 14.50 -5.78 -2.81
N LYS A 130 15.80 -6.08 -2.86
CA LYS A 130 16.52 -6.37 -4.11
C LYS A 130 16.10 -7.71 -4.71
N GLU A 131 16.00 -8.76 -3.91
CA GLU A 131 15.56 -10.09 -4.38
C GLU A 131 14.15 -10.04 -4.97
N ILE A 132 13.20 -9.41 -4.28
CA ILE A 132 11.83 -9.23 -4.77
C ILE A 132 11.83 -8.50 -6.12
N LEU A 133 12.63 -7.43 -6.25
CA LEU A 133 12.73 -6.68 -7.49
C LEU A 133 13.29 -7.54 -8.64
N LEU A 134 14.33 -8.33 -8.38
CA LEU A 134 14.93 -9.20 -9.38
C LEU A 134 13.97 -10.31 -9.82
N ASP A 135 13.25 -10.95 -8.89
CA ASP A 135 12.28 -11.99 -9.20
C ASP A 135 11.10 -11.45 -10.00
N LEU A 136 10.61 -10.25 -9.67
CA LEU A 136 9.59 -9.57 -10.47
C LEU A 136 10.08 -9.27 -11.89
N LEU A 137 11.29 -8.74 -12.04
CA LEU A 137 11.84 -8.45 -13.36
C LEU A 137 12.05 -9.73 -14.19
N GLY A 138 12.52 -10.81 -13.56
CA GLY A 138 12.67 -12.11 -14.19
C GLY A 138 11.33 -12.71 -14.62
N TYR A 139 10.32 -12.63 -13.76
CA TYR A 139 8.97 -13.09 -14.05
C TYR A 139 8.34 -12.34 -15.23
N ILE A 140 8.44 -11.00 -15.22
CA ILE A 140 7.91 -10.14 -16.29
C ILE A 140 8.65 -10.40 -17.61
N ALA A 141 9.98 -10.58 -17.58
CA ALA A 141 10.74 -10.89 -18.79
C ALA A 141 10.41 -12.27 -19.38
N GLY A 142 10.00 -13.25 -18.57
CA GLY A 142 9.63 -14.59 -19.02
C GLY A 142 8.18 -14.74 -19.48
N THR A 143 7.34 -13.72 -19.31
CA THR A 143 5.91 -13.72 -19.68
C THR A 143 5.64 -13.00 -21.01
N PHE A 144 6.66 -12.48 -21.69
CA PHE A 144 6.59 -11.86 -23.02
C PHE A 144 7.42 -12.61 -24.07
#